data_AF-N1P7T7-F1
#
_entry.id   AF-N1P7T7-F1
#
_cell.length_a   1.000
_cell.length_b   1.000
_cell.length_c   1.000
_cell.angle_alpha   90.00
_cell.angle_beta   90.00
_cell.angle_gamma   90.00
#
_symmetry.space_group_name_H-M   'P 1'
#
loop_
_entity.id
_entity.type
_entity.pdbx_description
1 polymer ?
#
loop_
_entity_poly.entity_id
_entity_poly.type
_entity_poly.pdbx_seq_one_letter_code
_entity_poly.pdbx_strand_id
1 'polypeptide(L)'
;MIVHNTKKLKESRIMDDFLEHLSKDDNKAWYGAEETERAAKLDAIETLLITDSVLKRNDVKKREKYLDLIENSGNNNGKIFVLSTSKITVSNLTNQQI
;
A
#
# COMPACT_ATOMS: atom_id res chain seq x y z
N MET A 1 11.12 23.99 -7.81
CA MET A 1 11.16 22.55 -7.50
C MET A 1 9.78 22.11 -6.99
N ILE A 2 8.89 21.61 -7.87
CA ILE A 2 7.48 21.24 -7.54
C ILE A 2 7.24 19.71 -7.61
N VAL A 3 8.26 18.94 -7.99
CA VAL A 3 8.12 17.50 -8.33
C VAL A 3 7.85 16.58 -7.13
N HIS A 4 8.11 17.02 -5.90
CA HIS A 4 7.90 16.21 -4.70
C HIS A 4 6.44 16.19 -4.22
N ASN A 5 5.62 17.21 -4.53
CA ASN A 5 4.22 17.25 -4.10
C ASN A 5 3.36 16.29 -4.91
N THR A 6 3.62 16.10 -6.20
CA THR A 6 2.76 15.28 -7.07
C THR A 6 2.84 13.79 -6.73
N LYS A 7 4.02 13.26 -6.38
CA LYS A 7 4.16 11.87 -5.94
C LYS A 7 3.41 11.62 -4.64
N LYS A 8 3.54 12.53 -3.67
CA LYS A 8 2.85 12.47 -2.37
C LYS A 8 1.32 12.57 -2.51
N LEU A 9 0.84 13.41 -3.42
CA LEU A 9 -0.60 13.53 -3.71
C LEU A 9 -1.17 12.25 -4.32
N LYS A 10 -0.39 11.54 -5.15
CA LYS A 10 -0.81 10.24 -5.70
C LYS A 10 -0.83 9.15 -4.61
N GLU A 11 0.19 9.10 -3.77
CA GLU A 11 0.28 8.15 -2.65
C GLU A 11 -0.89 8.34 -1.66
N SER A 12 -1.25 9.59 -1.33
CA SER A 12 -2.41 9.88 -0.47
C SER A 12 -3.71 9.41 -1.10
N ARG A 13 -3.95 9.73 -2.38
CA ARG A 13 -5.18 9.34 -3.07
C ARG A 13 -5.38 7.83 -3.11
N ILE A 14 -4.32 7.08 -3.43
CA ILE A 14 -4.42 5.62 -3.50
C ILE A 14 -4.71 5.02 -2.11
N MET A 15 -4.17 5.62 -1.04
CA MET A 15 -4.52 5.21 0.32
C MET A 15 -5.96 5.57 0.68
N ASP A 16 -6.44 6.74 0.30
CA ASP A 16 -7.84 7.14 0.50
C ASP A 16 -8.78 6.19 -0.25
N ASP A 17 -8.48 5.86 -1.52
CA ASP A 17 -9.23 4.89 -2.32
C ASP A 17 -9.23 3.50 -1.67
N PHE A 18 -8.08 3.04 -1.18
CA PHE A 18 -7.96 1.75 -0.47
C PHE A 18 -8.82 1.70 0.80
N LEU A 19 -8.78 2.77 1.61
CA LEU A 19 -9.59 2.87 2.83
C LEU A 19 -11.08 2.97 2.51
N GLU A 20 -11.45 3.61 1.42
CA GLU A 20 -12.83 3.68 0.94
C GLU A 20 -13.34 2.29 0.52
N HIS A 21 -12.57 1.53 -0.25
CA HIS A 21 -12.89 0.14 -0.61
C HIS A 21 -13.02 -0.76 0.62
N LEU A 22 -12.12 -0.60 1.59
CA LEU A 22 -12.19 -1.34 2.85
C LEU A 22 -13.44 -0.98 3.66
N SER A 23 -13.84 0.30 3.65
CA SER A 23 -15.05 0.77 4.36
C SER A 23 -16.35 0.35 3.65
N LYS A 24 -16.32 0.21 2.33
CA LYS A 24 -17.46 -0.21 1.51
C LYS A 24 -17.69 -1.72 1.52
N ASP A 25 -16.76 -2.50 2.06
CA ASP A 25 -16.80 -3.97 2.09
C ASP A 25 -17.08 -4.58 0.70
N ASP A 26 -16.50 -3.98 -0.34
CA ASP A 26 -16.74 -4.38 -1.73
C ASP A 26 -15.83 -5.51 -2.22
N ASN A 27 -15.11 -6.17 -1.30
CA ASN A 27 -14.14 -7.24 -1.55
C ASN A 27 -12.99 -6.86 -2.51
N LYS A 28 -12.72 -5.57 -2.73
CA LYS A 28 -11.61 -5.10 -3.59
C LYS A 28 -10.35 -4.72 -2.83
N ALA A 29 -10.45 -4.44 -1.54
CA ALA A 29 -9.32 -4.14 -0.67
C ALA A 29 -9.03 -5.35 0.24
N TRP A 30 -7.83 -5.90 0.11
CA TRP A 30 -7.34 -6.99 0.96
C TRP A 30 -6.11 -6.52 1.72
N TYR A 31 -6.01 -6.90 2.99
CA TYR A 31 -4.86 -6.65 3.84
C TYR A 31 -4.52 -7.92 4.62
N GLY A 32 -3.27 -8.05 5.03
CA GLY A 32 -2.78 -9.26 5.69
C GLY A 32 -1.87 -10.08 4.80
N ALA A 33 -0.95 -10.84 5.41
CA ALA A 33 0.04 -11.61 4.67
C ALA A 33 -0.59 -12.80 3.93
N GLU A 34 -1.60 -13.44 4.51
CA GLU A 34 -2.22 -14.64 3.94
C GLU A 34 -3.09 -14.30 2.72
N GLU A 35 -3.92 -13.28 2.84
CA GLU A 35 -4.80 -12.77 1.79
C GLU A 35 -3.97 -12.22 0.62
N THR A 36 -2.90 -11.49 0.93
CA THR A 36 -1.98 -10.94 -0.09
C THR A 36 -1.23 -12.06 -0.81
N GLU A 37 -0.72 -13.08 -0.09
CA GLU A 37 -0.07 -14.24 -0.70
C GLU A 37 -1.03 -15.02 -1.60
N ARG A 38 -2.30 -15.17 -1.19
CA ARG A 38 -3.32 -15.85 -1.98
C ARG A 38 -3.67 -15.06 -3.24
N ALA A 39 -3.88 -13.75 -3.12
CA ALA A 39 -4.17 -12.88 -4.26
C ALA A 39 -2.99 -12.84 -5.25
N ALA A 40 -1.75 -12.85 -4.75
CA ALA A 40 -0.55 -12.88 -5.58
C ALA A 40 -0.41 -14.20 -6.34
N LYS A 41 -0.75 -15.34 -5.71
CA LYS A 41 -0.75 -16.65 -6.40
C LYS A 41 -1.81 -16.77 -7.49
N LEU A 42 -2.88 -15.99 -7.38
CA LEU A 42 -4.00 -15.98 -8.33
C LEU A 42 -3.86 -14.88 -9.39
N ASP A 43 -2.78 -14.10 -9.37
CA ASP A 43 -2.59 -12.92 -10.22
C ASP A 43 -3.77 -11.94 -10.20
N ALA A 44 -4.44 -11.85 -9.06
CA ALA A 44 -5.59 -10.98 -8.86
C ALA A 44 -5.19 -9.59 -8.30
N ILE A 45 -3.89 -9.29 -8.20
CA ILE A 45 -3.38 -8.03 -7.64
C ILE A 45 -3.21 -7.00 -8.75
N GLU A 46 -4.17 -6.08 -8.87
CA GLU A 46 -4.03 -4.92 -9.75
C GLU A 46 -3.09 -3.87 -9.15
N THR A 47 -3.21 -3.61 -7.85
CA THR A 47 -2.41 -2.59 -7.14
C THR A 47 -1.94 -3.13 -5.79
N LEU A 48 -0.61 -3.17 -5.59
CA LEU A 48 0.03 -3.58 -4.34
C LEU A 48 0.51 -2.34 -3.57
N LEU A 49 0.03 -2.17 -2.34
CA LEU A 49 0.44 -1.12 -1.41
C LEU A 49 1.36 -1.72 -0.35
N ILE A 50 2.60 -1.25 -0.25
CA ILE A 50 3.56 -1.69 0.77
C ILE A 50 4.21 -0.51 1.47
N THR A 51 4.38 -0.59 2.78
CA THR A 51 5.07 0.46 3.54
C THR A 51 6.57 0.17 3.67
N ASP A 52 7.39 1.22 3.66
CA ASP A 52 8.83 1.11 3.81
C ASP A 52 9.24 0.54 5.19
N SER A 53 8.40 0.68 6.23
CA SER A 53 8.61 0.07 7.54
C SER A 53 8.54 -1.46 7.53
N VAL A 54 7.73 -2.04 6.65
CA VAL A 54 7.65 -3.50 6.48
C VAL A 54 8.96 -4.03 5.92
N LEU A 55 9.59 -3.29 5.00
CA LEU A 55 10.89 -3.63 4.41
C LEU A 55 12.07 -3.43 5.38
N LYS A 56 11.94 -2.49 6.32
CA LYS A 56 12.96 -2.16 7.34
C LYS A 56 12.92 -3.05 8.58
N ARG A 57 11.92 -3.91 8.73
CA ARG A 57 11.78 -4.78 9.90
C ARG A 57 12.88 -5.85 9.89
N ASN A 58 13.54 -6.09 11.02
CA ASN A 58 14.69 -7.02 11.17
C ASN A 58 14.36 -8.52 10.94
N ASP A 59 13.20 -8.86 10.40
CA ASP A 59 12.79 -10.22 10.12
C ASP A 59 13.13 -10.56 8.66
N VAL A 60 14.27 -11.24 8.46
CA VAL A 60 14.78 -11.61 7.13
C VAL A 60 13.77 -12.47 6.37
N LYS A 61 13.10 -13.42 7.04
CA LYS A 61 12.13 -14.32 6.41
C LYS A 61 10.91 -13.57 5.90
N LYS A 62 10.39 -12.61 6.68
CA LYS A 62 9.28 -11.77 6.23
C LYS A 62 9.70 -10.88 5.08
N ARG A 63 10.90 -10.31 5.12
CA ARG A 63 11.42 -9.45 4.04
C ARG A 63 11.51 -10.21 2.72
N GLU A 64 12.03 -11.44 2.72
CA GLU A 64 12.08 -12.29 1.52
C GLU A 64 10.69 -12.51 0.94
N LYS A 65 9.70 -12.90 1.77
CA LYS A 65 8.31 -13.03 1.33
C LYS A 65 7.74 -11.77 0.68
N TYR A 66 8.00 -10.59 1.26
CA TYR A 66 7.52 -9.33 0.69
C TYR A 66 8.23 -8.97 -0.62
N LEU A 67 9.52 -9.32 -0.76
CA LEU A 67 10.25 -9.13 -2.00
C LEU A 67 9.73 -10.05 -3.11
N ASP A 68 9.47 -11.32 -2.80
CA ASP A 68 8.88 -12.28 -3.74
C ASP A 68 7.48 -11.82 -4.20
N LEU A 69 6.68 -11.26 -3.29
CA LEU A 69 5.38 -10.66 -3.61
C LEU A 69 5.49 -9.46 -4.55
N ILE A 70 6.46 -8.57 -4.28
CA ILE A 70 6.74 -7.41 -5.14
C ILE A 70 7.18 -7.89 -6.52
N GLU A 71 8.06 -8.89 -6.61
CA GLU A 71 8.55 -9.42 -7.88
C GLU A 71 7.42 -10.07 -8.68
N ASN A 72 6.61 -10.93 -8.06
CA ASN A 72 5.46 -11.56 -8.71
C ASN A 72 4.42 -10.54 -9.19
N SER A 73 4.08 -9.57 -8.34
CA SER A 73 3.13 -8.51 -8.71
C SER A 73 3.65 -7.64 -9.86
N GLY A 74 4.95 -7.34 -9.89
CA GLY A 74 5.57 -6.53 -10.93
C GLY A 74 5.64 -7.22 -12.29
N ASN A 75 5.82 -8.54 -12.30
CA ASN A 75 5.85 -9.35 -13.52
C ASN A 75 4.47 -9.43 -14.21
N ASN A 76 3.38 -9.28 -13.44
CA ASN A 76 2.01 -9.47 -13.92
C ASN A 76 1.26 -8.15 -14.18
N ASN A 77 1.97 -7.10 -14.57
CA ASN A 77 1.45 -5.74 -14.81
C ASN A 77 0.79 -5.07 -13.59
N GLY A 78 0.95 -5.63 -12.39
CA GLY A 78 0.46 -5.03 -11.14
C GLY A 78 1.22 -3.74 -10.82
N LYS A 79 0.51 -2.72 -10.34
CA LYS A 79 1.12 -1.45 -9.93
C LYS A 79 1.56 -1.54 -8.48
N ILE A 80 2.85 -1.29 -8.23
CA ILE A 80 3.41 -1.35 -6.88
C ILE A 80 3.65 0.06 -6.36
N PHE A 81 3.07 0.36 -5.20
CA PHE A 81 3.24 1.63 -4.51
C PHE A 81 3.91 1.41 -3.16
N VAL A 82 5.12 1.96 -3.03
CA VAL A 82 5.86 1.98 -1.77
C VAL A 82 5.54 3.27 -1.02
N LEU A 83 4.86 3.14 0.11
CA LEU A 83 4.44 4.23 0.97
C LEU A 83 5.46 4.45 2.09
N SER A 84 5.78 5.72 2.34
CA SER A 84 6.64 6.08 3.47
C SER A 84 5.81 6.18 4.75
N THR A 85 6.14 5.37 5.75
CA THR A 85 5.43 5.25 7.02
C THR A 85 5.44 6.55 7.84
N SER A 86 6.32 7.49 7.51
CA SER A 86 6.52 8.77 8.21
C SER A 86 5.34 9.76 8.09
N LYS A 87 4.22 9.43 7.43
CA LYS A 87 3.21 10.44 7.05
C LYS A 87 1.77 9.95 6.88
N ILE A 88 1.38 8.80 7.40
CA ILE A 88 -0.06 8.48 7.55
C ILE A 88 -0.50 8.93 8.95
N THR A 89 -0.33 10.22 9.23
CA THR A 89 -0.85 10.85 10.44
C THR A 89 -2.02 11.69 10.00
N VAL A 90 -3.20 11.06 9.96
CA VAL A 90 -4.54 11.65 10.15
C VAL A 90 -4.58 13.18 9.98
N SER A 91 -4.32 13.68 8.77
CA SER A 91 -4.31 15.13 8.53
C SER A 91 -5.68 15.67 8.11
N ASN A 92 -6.75 14.94 8.46
CA ASN A 92 -8.12 15.41 8.35
C ASN A 92 -8.68 15.95 9.68
N LEU A 93 -7.83 16.40 10.60
CA LEU A 93 -8.23 16.99 11.89
C LEU A 93 -7.57 18.35 12.21
N THR A 94 -7.14 19.12 11.20
CA THR A 94 -6.76 20.54 11.44
C THR A 94 -7.69 21.49 10.70
N ASN A 95 -8.99 21.21 10.71
CA ASN A 95 -9.98 22.23 10.42
C ASN A 95 -11.30 21.97 11.16
N GLN A 96 -11.33 22.29 12.46
CA GLN A 96 -12.42 23.03 13.11
C GLN A 96 -12.16 23.20 14.63
N GLN A 97 -12.43 24.42 15.12
CA GLN A 97 -12.44 24.93 16.51
C GLN A 97 -11.03 25.21 17.08
N ILE A 98 -10.62 26.43 17.42
CA ILE A 98 -11.26 27.74 17.66
C ILE A 98 -10.31 28.83 17.15
#